data_AF-W6XQY0-F1
#
_entry.id   AF-W6XQY0-F1
#
_cell.length_a   1.000
_cell.length_b   1.000
_cell.length_c   1.000
_cell.angle_alpha   90.00
_cell.angle_beta   90.00
_cell.angle_gamma   90.00
#
_symmetry.space_group_name_H-M   'P 1'
#
loop_
_entity.id
_entity.type
_entity.pdbx_description
1 polymer ?
#
loop_
_entity_poly.entity_id
_entity_poly.type
_entity_poly.pdbx_seq_one_letter_code
_entity_poly.pdbx_strand_id
1 'polypeptide(L)'
;MSKSVALPRVTPTKDSAWSSLVRRSIAAWNDLVPDEQPDSKDLHKELLSGYHSLDDFLAESPNSVTFWFFQRRGAFMSQRRFRKWSSEVLDDYVLIPAARGYVWRTDCFFVSHFWRDRKNPDPDGQTLRLHQAELKAQTWSYIWVDWTCLPQHPRSPSEETYFHHGLRTMSGIIRNAAFIYFYPPFRPRLWILYEVAEYYLTCSGGLPKTHDIELFLEHIDEMIEKGVQKTLEKHRYHCYEDRDRQYLTSWLELLVLFQQLKVDIDLVRMIMDNMTWSDAGSLTYLGLLELNRYEGSLTYLGDKHTFTPFPKWMTQKKTKN
;
A
#
# COMPACT_ATOMS: atom_id res chain seq x y z
N MET A 1 48.72 15.09 21.77
CA MET A 1 47.44 15.20 21.03
C MET A 1 47.47 14.19 19.89
N SER A 2 46.84 13.02 20.08
CA SER A 2 46.83 11.96 19.06
C SER A 2 45.70 12.24 18.08
N LYS A 3 46.03 12.42 16.79
CA LYS A 3 45.06 12.63 15.72
C LYS A 3 44.36 11.29 15.44
N SER A 4 43.08 11.21 15.79
CA SER A 4 42.21 10.08 15.42
C SER A 4 42.09 10.05 13.89
N VAL A 5 42.75 9.08 13.27
CA VAL A 5 42.59 8.77 11.84
C VAL A 5 41.22 8.11 11.68
N ALA A 6 40.28 8.81 11.06
CA ALA A 6 39.00 8.23 10.67
C ALA A 6 39.26 7.15 9.61
N LEU A 7 38.95 5.90 9.96
CA LEU A 7 38.99 4.79 9.00
C LEU A 7 38.02 5.06 7.85
N PRO A 8 38.39 4.76 6.59
CA PRO A 8 37.51 4.93 5.46
C PRO A 8 36.27 4.05 5.62
N ARG A 9 35.07 4.65 5.49
CA ARG A 9 33.81 3.91 5.40
C ARG A 9 33.87 3.03 4.16
N VAL A 10 34.03 1.72 4.35
CA VAL A 10 33.87 0.73 3.30
C VAL A 10 32.40 0.76 2.87
N THR A 11 32.13 1.17 1.63
CA THR A 11 30.80 1.09 1.04
C THR A 11 30.43 -0.39 0.90
N PRO A 12 29.30 -0.85 1.48
CA PRO A 12 28.87 -2.23 1.35
C PRO A 12 28.73 -2.64 -0.13
N THR A 13 29.13 -3.86 -0.49
CA THR A 13 28.76 -4.44 -1.79
C THR A 13 27.24 -4.63 -1.84
N LYS A 14 26.63 -4.61 -3.04
CA LYS A 14 25.17 -4.79 -3.18
C LYS A 14 24.66 -6.07 -2.51
N ASP A 15 25.43 -7.16 -2.58
CA ASP A 15 25.08 -8.44 -1.94
C ASP A 15 25.09 -8.35 -0.41
N SER A 16 26.05 -7.58 0.16
CA SER A 16 26.10 -7.35 1.61
C SER A 16 24.96 -6.44 2.08
N ALA A 17 24.54 -5.46 1.28
CA ALA A 17 23.40 -4.61 1.57
C ALA A 17 22.08 -5.40 1.56
N TRP A 18 21.88 -6.27 0.57
CA TRP A 18 20.74 -7.18 0.49
C TRP A 18 20.68 -8.12 1.69
N SER A 19 21.78 -8.83 2.00
CA SER A 19 21.84 -9.74 3.14
C SER A 19 21.55 -9.04 4.47
N SER A 20 22.01 -7.80 4.61
CA SER A 20 21.75 -6.96 5.77
C SER A 20 20.25 -6.58 5.87
N LEU A 21 19.61 -6.25 4.74
CA LEU A 21 18.17 -5.99 4.68
C LEU A 21 17.36 -7.22 5.10
N VAL A 22 17.66 -8.40 4.55
CA VAL A 22 16.96 -9.66 4.90
C VAL A 22 17.05 -9.94 6.39
N ARG A 23 18.26 -9.92 6.96
CA ARG A 23 18.46 -10.17 8.39
C ARG A 23 17.72 -9.17 9.28
N ARG A 24 17.76 -7.87 8.94
CA ARG A 24 17.02 -6.84 9.68
C ARG A 24 15.50 -7.03 9.59
N SER A 25 15.02 -7.45 8.43
CA SER A 25 13.60 -7.69 8.19
C SER A 25 13.10 -8.85 9.06
N ILE A 26 13.81 -9.97 9.06
CA ILE A 26 13.47 -11.12 9.91
C ILE A 26 13.52 -10.75 11.40
N ALA A 27 14.50 -9.95 11.82
CA ALA A 27 14.59 -9.47 13.19
C ALA A 27 13.38 -8.60 13.57
N ALA A 28 12.98 -7.67 12.68
CA ALA A 28 11.80 -6.81 12.87
C ALA A 28 10.50 -7.62 13.08
N TRP A 29 10.36 -8.77 12.42
CA TRP A 29 9.16 -9.61 12.57
C TRP A 29 9.05 -10.23 13.96
N ASN A 30 10.15 -10.38 14.70
CA ASN A 30 10.10 -10.86 16.07
C ASN A 30 9.49 -9.84 17.02
N ASP A 31 9.62 -8.55 16.71
CA ASP A 31 9.00 -7.49 17.49
C ASP A 31 7.53 -7.26 17.09
N LEU A 32 7.16 -7.56 15.84
CA LEU A 32 5.82 -7.33 15.29
C LEU A 32 4.83 -8.49 15.46
N VAL A 33 5.32 -9.73 15.47
CA VAL A 33 4.48 -10.93 15.47
C VAL A 33 4.65 -11.68 16.78
N PRO A 34 3.60 -11.78 17.62
CA PRO A 34 3.61 -12.63 18.81
C PRO A 34 3.95 -14.08 18.44
N ASP A 35 4.58 -14.84 19.34
CA ASP A 35 5.05 -16.21 19.09
C ASP A 35 3.92 -17.25 18.86
N GLU A 36 2.67 -16.83 18.76
CA GLU A 36 1.48 -17.69 18.63
C GLU A 36 1.27 -18.26 17.21
N GLN A 37 2.10 -17.90 16.22
CA GLN A 37 2.04 -18.44 14.85
C GLN A 37 3.42 -18.80 14.27
N PRO A 38 4.10 -19.84 14.77
CA PRO A 38 5.47 -20.20 14.36
C PRO A 38 5.55 -20.66 12.89
N ASP A 39 4.63 -21.51 12.44
CA ASP A 39 4.73 -22.16 11.11
C ASP A 39 4.67 -21.16 9.95
N SER A 40 3.81 -20.13 10.03
CA SER A 40 3.71 -19.11 8.98
C SER A 40 4.93 -18.19 8.97
N LYS A 41 5.50 -17.92 10.15
CA LYS A 41 6.68 -17.08 10.32
C LYS A 41 7.93 -17.74 9.77
N ASP A 42 8.08 -19.04 9.96
CA ASP A 42 9.22 -19.78 9.43
C ASP A 42 9.14 -19.93 7.91
N LEU A 43 7.94 -20.18 7.36
CA LEU A 43 7.73 -20.16 5.90
C LEU A 43 8.14 -18.81 5.27
N HIS A 44 7.71 -17.68 5.83
CA HIS A 44 8.10 -16.37 5.28
C HIS A 44 9.60 -16.08 5.42
N LYS A 45 10.25 -16.57 6.48
CA LYS A 45 11.71 -16.47 6.64
C LYS A 45 12.44 -17.27 5.57
N GLU A 46 12.02 -18.51 5.33
CA GLU A 46 12.59 -19.38 4.30
C GLU A 46 12.42 -18.74 2.92
N LEU A 47 11.23 -18.26 2.60
CA LEU A 47 10.95 -17.57 1.33
C LEU A 47 11.84 -16.34 1.14
N LEU A 48 11.92 -15.44 2.13
CA LEU A 48 12.73 -14.24 2.00
C LEU A 48 14.23 -14.56 1.91
N SER A 49 14.69 -15.57 2.66
CA SER A 49 16.09 -16.01 2.66
C SER A 49 16.49 -16.76 1.39
N GLY A 50 15.51 -17.27 0.64
CA GLY A 50 15.70 -17.94 -0.65
C GLY A 50 16.16 -16.99 -1.77
N TYR A 51 15.90 -15.69 -1.65
CA TYR A 51 16.34 -14.70 -2.63
C TYR A 51 17.80 -14.30 -2.40
N HIS A 52 18.61 -14.38 -3.46
CA HIS A 52 20.05 -14.15 -3.35
C HIS A 52 20.47 -12.71 -3.65
N SER A 53 19.59 -11.90 -4.24
CA SER A 53 19.84 -10.50 -4.54
C SER A 53 18.55 -9.67 -4.52
N LEU A 54 18.70 -8.34 -4.50
CA LEU A 54 17.56 -7.43 -4.63
C LEU A 54 16.83 -7.62 -5.97
N ASP A 55 17.56 -7.77 -7.08
CA ASP A 55 16.94 -7.90 -8.41
C ASP A 55 16.12 -9.19 -8.54
N ASP A 56 16.65 -10.29 -8.00
CA ASP A 56 15.96 -11.58 -7.87
C ASP A 56 14.68 -11.44 -7.04
N PHE A 57 14.78 -10.82 -5.86
CA PHE A 57 13.62 -10.53 -5.01
C PHE A 57 12.56 -9.66 -5.72
N LEU A 58 12.95 -8.57 -6.38
CA LEU A 58 12.01 -7.67 -7.06
C LEU A 58 11.32 -8.34 -8.25
N ALA A 59 12.00 -9.25 -8.94
CA ALA A 59 11.45 -9.99 -10.07
C ALA A 59 10.51 -11.13 -9.64
N GLU A 60 10.86 -11.87 -8.59
CA GLU A 60 10.23 -13.17 -8.27
C GLU A 60 9.33 -13.15 -7.03
N SER A 61 9.54 -12.26 -6.05
CA SER A 61 8.64 -12.17 -4.87
C SER A 61 7.18 -11.93 -5.21
N PRO A 62 6.80 -11.16 -6.24
CA PRO A 62 5.41 -11.01 -6.64
C PRO A 62 4.69 -12.32 -7.01
N ASN A 63 5.43 -13.39 -7.34
CA ASN A 63 4.87 -14.68 -7.76
C ASN A 63 4.60 -15.64 -6.59
N SER A 64 5.00 -15.29 -5.36
CA SER A 64 4.87 -16.15 -4.18
C SER A 64 4.20 -15.39 -3.03
N VAL A 65 4.99 -14.71 -2.21
CA VAL A 65 4.54 -13.84 -1.13
C VAL A 65 5.04 -12.43 -1.40
N THR A 66 4.14 -11.46 -1.37
CA THR A 66 4.52 -10.06 -1.48
C THR A 66 5.15 -9.60 -0.18
N PHE A 67 6.25 -8.87 -0.27
CA PHE A 67 6.84 -8.16 0.86
C PHE A 67 6.90 -6.68 0.53
N TRP A 68 6.49 -5.85 1.47
CA TRP A 68 6.54 -4.40 1.35
C TRP A 68 7.81 -3.84 1.95
N PHE A 69 8.47 -2.94 1.24
CA PHE A 69 9.43 -2.06 1.88
C PHE A 69 8.69 -1.13 2.83
N PHE A 70 9.09 -1.13 4.08
CA PHE A 70 8.73 -0.08 5.03
C PHE A 70 9.99 0.68 5.43
N GLN A 71 9.90 2.00 5.51
CA GLN A 71 10.97 2.80 6.08
C GLN A 71 10.99 2.65 7.60
N ARG A 72 12.19 2.53 8.15
CA ARG A 72 12.40 2.58 9.60
C ARG A 72 12.15 3.98 10.11
N ARG A 73 11.61 4.11 11.32
CA ARG A 73 11.38 5.41 11.99
C ARG A 73 12.57 6.36 11.91
N GLY A 74 13.77 5.91 12.27
CA GLY A 74 14.97 6.74 12.24
C GLY A 74 15.29 7.29 10.85
N ALA A 75 15.10 6.49 9.81
CA ALA A 75 15.29 6.93 8.42
C ALA A 75 14.27 8.01 8.08
N PHE A 76 12.97 7.78 8.33
CA PHE A 76 11.91 8.75 8.06
C PHE A 76 12.10 10.08 8.80
N MET A 77 12.41 10.02 10.10
CA MET A 77 12.56 11.21 10.96
C MET A 77 13.81 12.04 10.64
N SER A 78 14.82 11.46 9.97
CA SER A 78 16.04 12.16 9.58
C SER A 78 15.97 12.84 8.20
N GLN A 79 14.92 12.55 7.42
CA GLN A 79 14.75 13.10 6.08
C GLN A 79 14.37 14.59 6.16
N ARG A 80 14.91 15.39 5.21
CA ARG A 80 14.52 16.81 5.03
C ARG A 80 13.38 17.00 4.03
N ARG A 81 13.16 16.01 3.18
CA ARG A 81 12.12 15.87 2.14
C ARG A 81 11.90 14.39 1.89
N PHE A 82 10.74 13.97 1.38
CA PHE A 82 10.53 12.58 1.02
C PHE A 82 11.61 12.13 0.03
N ARG A 83 12.43 11.16 0.45
CA ARG A 83 13.46 10.58 -0.41
C ARG A 83 12.81 9.62 -1.38
N LYS A 84 13.07 9.83 -2.67
CA LYS A 84 12.73 8.85 -3.70
C LYS A 84 13.33 7.49 -3.30
N TRP A 85 12.55 6.43 -3.42
CA TRP A 85 13.06 5.07 -3.20
C TRP A 85 14.34 4.82 -4.01
N SER A 86 15.30 4.11 -3.42
CA SER A 86 16.56 3.77 -4.08
C SER A 86 17.14 2.46 -3.53
N SER A 87 17.58 1.61 -4.46
CA SER A 87 18.30 0.36 -4.19
C SER A 87 19.67 0.56 -3.53
N GLU A 88 20.19 1.79 -3.49
CA GLU A 88 21.51 2.10 -2.92
C GLU A 88 21.45 2.43 -1.41
N VAL A 89 20.25 2.53 -0.82
CA VAL A 89 20.04 2.89 0.59
C VAL A 89 19.14 1.91 1.34
N LEU A 90 19.35 0.60 1.12
CA LEU A 90 18.54 -0.47 1.75
C LEU A 90 18.58 -0.46 3.29
N ASP A 91 19.57 0.21 3.89
CA ASP A 91 19.64 0.45 5.34
C ASP A 91 18.48 1.29 5.89
N ASP A 92 17.78 2.04 5.05
CA ASP A 92 16.61 2.82 5.47
C ASP A 92 15.36 1.94 5.66
N TYR A 93 15.39 0.67 5.25
CA TYR A 93 14.21 -0.17 5.11
C TYR A 93 14.25 -1.48 5.89
N VAL A 94 13.05 -2.05 6.06
CA VAL A 94 12.78 -3.46 6.31
C VAL A 94 11.76 -3.96 5.29
N LEU A 95 11.72 -5.27 5.06
CA LEU A 95 10.71 -5.97 4.28
C LEU A 95 9.69 -6.59 5.23
N ILE A 96 8.40 -6.26 5.06
CA ILE A 96 7.32 -6.80 5.87
C ILE A 96 6.42 -7.65 4.95
N PRO A 97 6.17 -8.94 5.27
CA PRO A 97 5.24 -9.76 4.51
C PRO A 97 3.86 -9.12 4.43
N ALA A 98 3.26 -9.14 3.24
CA ALA A 98 1.89 -8.75 3.01
C ALA A 98 0.92 -9.86 3.45
N ALA A 99 0.98 -10.19 4.73
CA ALA A 99 0.25 -11.28 5.35
C ALA A 99 -0.33 -10.86 6.70
N ARG A 100 -1.31 -11.61 7.18
CA ARG A 100 -1.94 -11.37 8.48
C ARG A 100 -0.92 -11.42 9.61
N GLY A 101 -1.05 -10.50 10.57
CA GLY A 101 -0.23 -10.46 11.78
C GLY A 101 1.08 -9.69 11.70
N TYR A 102 1.49 -9.20 10.52
CA TYR A 102 2.76 -8.48 10.36
C TYR A 102 2.62 -6.95 10.39
N VAL A 103 1.46 -6.42 10.04
CA VAL A 103 1.21 -4.97 10.00
C VAL A 103 0.10 -4.66 10.99
N TRP A 104 0.44 -3.89 12.02
CA TRP A 104 -0.47 -3.41 13.04
C TRP A 104 -0.47 -1.88 13.07
N ARG A 105 -1.62 -1.28 13.38
CA ARG A 105 -1.78 0.18 13.45
C ARG A 105 -0.93 0.85 14.53
N THR A 106 -0.54 0.10 15.55
CA THR A 106 0.33 0.58 16.64
C THR A 106 1.77 0.76 16.18
N ASP A 107 2.21 0.01 15.17
CA ASP A 107 3.63 -0.09 14.80
C ASP A 107 3.92 0.45 13.40
N CYS A 108 2.93 0.37 12.52
CA CYS A 108 3.05 0.69 11.11
C CYS A 108 2.11 1.82 10.72
N PHE A 109 2.64 2.84 10.05
CA PHE A 109 1.86 3.93 9.45
C PHE A 109 1.87 3.85 7.92
N PHE A 110 0.73 4.11 7.30
CA PHE A 110 0.57 4.45 5.89
C PHE A 110 0.38 5.96 5.78
N VAL A 111 1.19 6.59 4.95
CA VAL A 111 1.10 8.03 4.68
C VAL A 111 0.41 8.25 3.34
N SER A 112 -0.83 8.73 3.39
CA SER A 112 -1.45 9.30 2.20
C SER A 112 -0.95 10.74 2.03
N HIS A 113 -0.35 11.03 0.87
CA HIS A 113 0.27 12.33 0.63
C HIS A 113 -0.02 12.87 -0.77
N PHE A 114 -0.11 14.19 -0.86
CA PHE A 114 -0.45 14.85 -2.11
C PHE A 114 0.81 15.13 -2.95
N TRP A 115 0.86 14.57 -4.16
CA TRP A 115 1.94 14.88 -5.11
C TRP A 115 1.79 16.29 -5.69
N ARG A 116 2.71 17.19 -5.31
CA ARG A 116 2.74 18.59 -5.81
C ARG A 116 3.51 18.73 -7.11
N ASP A 117 4.52 17.89 -7.33
CA ASP A 117 5.30 17.85 -8.57
C ASP A 117 5.55 16.39 -9.00
N ARG A 118 5.66 16.15 -10.31
CA ARG A 118 5.85 14.80 -10.88
C ARG A 118 7.22 14.19 -10.57
N LYS A 119 8.24 15.01 -10.38
CA LYS A 119 9.62 14.57 -10.09
C LYS A 119 9.89 14.46 -8.59
N ASN A 120 9.10 15.15 -7.76
CA ASN A 120 9.17 15.05 -6.32
C ASN A 120 7.81 15.47 -5.72
N PRO A 121 7.12 14.60 -4.97
CA PRO A 121 5.80 14.94 -4.42
C PRO A 121 5.84 16.09 -3.40
N ASP A 122 6.96 16.26 -2.69
CA ASP A 122 7.13 17.21 -1.59
C ASP A 122 8.47 17.97 -1.72
N PRO A 123 8.63 18.81 -2.76
CA PRO A 123 9.94 19.37 -3.15
C PRO A 123 10.60 20.23 -2.05
N ASP A 124 9.79 20.89 -1.21
CA ASP A 124 10.24 21.75 -0.11
C ASP A 124 10.19 21.06 1.28
N GLY A 125 9.75 19.80 1.35
CA GLY A 125 9.63 19.03 2.59
C GLY A 125 8.53 19.50 3.55
N GLN A 126 7.60 20.38 3.14
CA GLN A 126 6.57 20.92 4.02
C GLN A 126 5.65 19.84 4.56
N THR A 127 5.14 18.96 3.69
CA THR A 127 4.22 17.89 4.09
C THR A 127 4.95 16.87 4.97
N LEU A 128 6.18 16.49 4.63
CA LEU A 128 7.01 15.62 5.47
C LEU A 128 7.16 16.20 6.89
N ARG A 129 7.43 17.50 7.03
CA ARG A 129 7.60 18.12 8.36
C ARG A 129 6.34 18.08 9.21
N LEU A 130 5.15 18.17 8.60
CA LEU A 130 3.88 18.01 9.31
C LEU A 130 3.72 16.58 9.84
N HIS A 131 3.97 15.57 8.99
CA HIS A 131 3.97 14.17 9.43
C HIS A 131 5.00 13.90 10.52
N GLN A 132 6.22 14.39 10.37
CA GLN A 132 7.27 14.23 11.39
C GLN A 132 6.88 14.89 12.71
N ALA A 133 6.24 16.07 12.70
CA ALA A 133 5.80 16.75 13.91
C ALA A 133 4.71 15.94 14.63
N GLU A 134 3.70 15.47 13.89
CA GLU A 134 2.59 14.65 14.42
C GLU A 134 3.10 13.31 14.99
N LEU A 135 3.97 12.64 14.25
CA LEU A 135 4.47 11.31 14.59
C LEU A 135 5.61 11.31 15.61
N LYS A 136 6.18 12.48 15.95
CA LYS A 136 7.35 12.56 16.84
C LYS A 136 7.07 12.01 18.23
N ALA A 137 5.91 12.35 18.80
CA ALA A 137 5.51 11.97 20.15
C ALA A 137 4.86 10.58 20.23
N GLN A 138 4.44 10.02 19.09
CA GLN A 138 3.76 8.73 19.03
C GLN A 138 4.78 7.57 19.05
N THR A 139 4.37 6.42 19.57
CA THR A 139 5.15 5.18 19.47
C THR A 139 4.77 4.46 18.17
N TRP A 140 5.77 4.13 17.36
CA TRP A 140 5.64 3.41 16.09
C TRP A 140 7.04 3.05 15.60
N SER A 141 7.13 2.09 14.68
CA SER A 141 8.38 1.48 14.23
C SER A 141 8.64 1.69 12.74
N TYR A 142 7.58 1.57 11.93
CA TYR A 142 7.66 1.49 10.48
C TYR A 142 6.67 2.43 9.80
N ILE A 143 7.05 2.96 8.65
CA ILE A 143 6.20 3.84 7.87
C ILE A 143 6.30 3.52 6.38
N TRP A 144 5.16 3.56 5.72
CA TRP A 144 5.02 3.31 4.31
C TRP A 144 4.53 4.57 3.62
N VAL A 145 5.29 5.00 2.62
CA VAL A 145 4.93 6.07 1.70
C VAL A 145 5.27 5.56 0.31
N ASP A 146 4.30 5.45 -0.59
CA ASP A 146 4.46 5.02 -1.99
C ASP A 146 5.74 5.57 -2.65
N TRP A 147 6.00 6.87 -2.58
CA TRP A 147 7.17 7.52 -3.17
C TRP A 147 8.50 7.00 -2.62
N THR A 148 8.52 6.67 -1.33
CA THR A 148 9.71 6.29 -0.61
C THR A 148 9.89 4.78 -0.52
N CYS A 149 8.81 4.00 -0.69
CA CYS A 149 8.75 2.57 -0.43
C CYS A 149 8.49 1.74 -1.70
N LEU A 150 8.08 2.36 -2.81
CA LEU A 150 8.00 1.69 -4.11
C LEU A 150 9.06 2.27 -5.06
N PRO A 151 9.64 1.46 -5.97
CA PRO A 151 10.51 1.96 -7.02
C PRO A 151 9.85 3.07 -7.84
N GLN A 152 10.59 4.11 -8.19
CA GLN A 152 10.08 5.31 -8.86
C GLN A 152 10.87 5.58 -10.15
N HIS A 153 10.22 6.11 -11.19
CA HIS A 153 10.83 6.27 -12.52
C HIS A 153 12.17 7.04 -12.54
N PRO A 154 13.15 6.63 -13.38
CA PRO A 154 13.13 5.44 -14.24
C PRO A 154 13.24 4.14 -13.43
N ARG A 155 12.53 3.09 -13.87
CA ARG A 155 12.48 1.77 -13.23
C ARG A 155 13.17 0.73 -14.12
N SER A 156 13.91 -0.19 -13.53
CA SER A 156 14.35 -1.43 -14.21
C SER A 156 13.16 -2.36 -14.46
N PRO A 157 13.29 -3.43 -15.28
CA PRO A 157 12.21 -4.40 -15.47
C PRO A 157 11.75 -5.09 -14.17
N SER A 158 12.67 -5.41 -13.26
CA SER A 158 12.36 -6.00 -11.95
C SER A 158 11.64 -5.00 -11.05
N GLU A 159 12.10 -3.75 -11.02
CA GLU A 159 11.45 -2.65 -10.31
C GLU A 159 10.05 -2.32 -10.87
N GLU A 160 9.86 -2.42 -12.18
CA GLU A 160 8.55 -2.23 -12.84
C GLU A 160 7.55 -3.29 -12.38
N THR A 161 8.01 -4.54 -12.33
CA THR A 161 7.22 -5.70 -11.87
C THR A 161 6.81 -5.50 -10.41
N TYR A 162 7.78 -5.20 -9.54
CA TYR A 162 7.52 -4.97 -8.12
C TYR A 162 6.60 -3.77 -7.88
N PHE A 163 6.81 -2.65 -8.57
CA PHE A 163 5.96 -1.45 -8.40
C PHE A 163 4.50 -1.73 -8.73
N HIS A 164 4.22 -2.40 -9.85
CA HIS A 164 2.85 -2.74 -10.21
C HIS A 164 2.21 -3.69 -9.20
N HIS A 165 2.99 -4.63 -8.67
CA HIS A 165 2.52 -5.51 -7.59
C HIS A 165 2.25 -4.73 -6.29
N GLY A 166 3.13 -3.79 -5.94
CA GLY A 166 2.96 -2.88 -4.80
C GLY A 166 1.66 -2.09 -4.88
N LEU A 167 1.37 -1.47 -6.04
CA LEU A 167 0.10 -0.76 -6.24
C LEU A 167 -1.12 -1.67 -6.12
N ARG A 168 -1.05 -2.90 -6.65
CA ARG A 168 -2.15 -3.87 -6.54
C ARG A 168 -2.46 -4.29 -5.10
N THR A 169 -1.46 -4.22 -4.23
CA THR A 169 -1.56 -4.63 -2.81
C THR A 169 -1.79 -3.47 -1.85
N MET A 170 -1.92 -2.24 -2.37
CA MET A 170 -2.00 -1.04 -1.55
C MET A 170 -3.21 -1.02 -0.62
N SER A 171 -4.34 -1.60 -1.05
CA SER A 171 -5.53 -1.76 -0.19
C SER A 171 -5.17 -2.51 1.10
N GLY A 172 -4.37 -3.58 1.00
CA GLY A 172 -3.89 -4.34 2.15
C GLY A 172 -3.04 -3.51 3.12
N ILE A 173 -2.22 -2.58 2.63
CA ILE A 173 -1.44 -1.70 3.52
C ILE A 173 -2.37 -0.70 4.22
N ILE A 174 -3.26 -0.06 3.45
CA ILE A 174 -4.19 0.96 3.97
C ILE A 174 -5.05 0.39 5.11
N ARG A 175 -5.59 -0.84 4.94
CA ARG A 175 -6.46 -1.46 5.96
C ARG A 175 -5.73 -1.80 7.27
N ASN A 176 -4.48 -2.23 7.16
CA ASN A 176 -3.75 -2.83 8.28
C ASN A 176 -2.84 -1.84 9.02
N ALA A 177 -2.36 -0.79 8.35
CA ALA A 177 -1.55 0.26 8.96
C ALA A 177 -2.42 1.37 9.59
N ALA A 178 -1.86 2.16 10.50
CA ALA A 178 -2.47 3.44 10.88
C ALA A 178 -2.41 4.39 9.69
N PHE A 179 -3.43 5.24 9.54
CA PHE A 179 -3.53 6.13 8.38
C PHE A 179 -3.25 7.56 8.81
N ILE A 180 -2.27 8.20 8.18
CA ILE A 180 -1.94 9.60 8.42
C ILE A 180 -1.92 10.38 7.11
N TYR A 181 -2.44 11.59 7.15
CA TYR A 181 -2.58 12.47 6.00
C TYR A 181 -2.33 13.92 6.40
N PHE A 182 -1.88 14.71 5.44
CA PHE A 182 -1.90 16.17 5.48
C PHE A 182 -2.10 16.66 4.05
N TYR A 183 -3.32 17.10 3.72
CA TYR A 183 -3.64 17.51 2.36
C TYR A 183 -3.61 19.03 2.20
N PRO A 184 -3.22 19.53 1.01
CA PRO A 184 -3.45 20.93 0.67
C PRO A 184 -4.97 21.19 0.50
N PRO A 185 -5.39 22.44 0.25
CA PRO A 185 -6.76 22.73 -0.17
C PRO A 185 -7.23 21.78 -1.28
N PHE A 186 -8.50 21.38 -1.19
CA PHE A 186 -9.06 20.28 -1.97
C PHE A 186 -8.72 20.33 -3.46
N ARG A 187 -8.30 19.17 -3.97
CA ARG A 187 -8.11 18.90 -5.39
C ARG A 187 -8.59 17.46 -5.66
N PRO A 188 -9.33 17.23 -6.76
CA PRO A 188 -10.03 15.97 -6.97
C PRO A 188 -9.09 14.88 -7.51
N ARG A 189 -8.15 14.41 -6.70
CA ARG A 189 -7.23 13.32 -7.03
C ARG A 189 -7.87 11.98 -6.69
N LEU A 190 -8.03 11.13 -7.69
CA LEU A 190 -8.77 9.88 -7.50
C LEU A 190 -8.02 8.86 -6.62
N TRP A 191 -6.69 8.81 -6.69
CA TRP A 191 -5.88 7.99 -5.76
C TRP A 191 -6.11 8.39 -4.29
N ILE A 192 -6.13 9.69 -3.98
CA ILE A 192 -6.40 10.19 -2.62
C ILE A 192 -7.83 9.84 -2.18
N LEU A 193 -8.83 10.03 -3.05
CA LEU A 193 -10.20 9.63 -2.73
C LEU A 193 -10.29 8.14 -2.42
N TYR A 194 -9.64 7.30 -3.23
CA TYR A 194 -9.60 5.86 -3.00
C TYR A 194 -8.91 5.49 -1.69
N GLU A 195 -7.77 6.07 -1.38
CA GLU A 195 -7.05 5.81 -0.12
C GLU A 195 -7.89 6.17 1.11
N VAL A 196 -8.57 7.32 1.06
CA VAL A 196 -9.49 7.76 2.12
C VAL A 196 -10.71 6.84 2.21
N ALA A 197 -11.32 6.47 1.07
CA ALA A 197 -12.49 5.60 1.03
C ALA A 197 -12.18 4.18 1.51
N GLU A 198 -11.05 3.60 1.08
CA GLU A 198 -10.58 2.30 1.52
C GLU A 198 -10.43 2.29 3.03
N TYR A 199 -9.75 3.28 3.62
CA TYR A 199 -9.62 3.35 5.07
C TYR A 199 -10.98 3.56 5.75
N TYR A 200 -11.74 4.58 5.34
CA TYR A 200 -12.98 4.97 5.99
C TYR A 200 -14.06 3.88 5.97
N LEU A 201 -14.18 3.13 4.88
CA LEU A 201 -15.23 2.13 4.68
C LEU A 201 -14.84 0.72 5.17
N THR A 202 -13.54 0.46 5.44
CA THR A 202 -13.08 -0.87 5.86
C THR A 202 -12.52 -0.92 7.29
N CYS A 203 -12.41 0.23 7.96
CA CYS A 203 -11.76 0.35 9.25
C CYS A 203 -12.73 0.87 10.32
N SER A 204 -12.73 0.23 11.49
CA SER A 204 -13.39 0.76 12.68
C SER A 204 -12.66 2.01 13.20
N GLY A 205 -13.42 2.98 13.72
CA GLY A 205 -12.91 4.22 14.32
C GLY A 205 -13.05 5.47 13.44
N GLY A 206 -13.32 5.29 12.13
CA GLY A 206 -13.50 6.39 11.19
C GLY A 206 -12.24 7.27 11.03
N LEU A 207 -12.42 8.43 10.39
CA LEU A 207 -11.40 9.47 10.27
C LEU A 207 -11.91 10.75 10.94
N PRO A 208 -11.07 11.47 11.70
CA PRO A 208 -11.48 12.75 12.24
C PRO A 208 -11.79 13.72 11.10
N LYS A 209 -12.90 14.45 11.19
CA LYS A 209 -13.28 15.47 10.21
C LYS A 209 -12.43 16.72 10.41
N THR A 210 -11.31 16.80 9.69
CA THR A 210 -10.47 18.00 9.60
C THR A 210 -10.71 18.72 8.28
N HIS A 211 -10.32 19.99 8.20
CA HIS A 211 -10.57 20.83 7.01
C HIS A 211 -9.95 20.26 5.72
N ASP A 212 -8.84 19.54 5.83
CA ASP A 212 -8.10 19.00 4.69
C ASP A 212 -8.68 17.68 4.14
N ILE A 213 -9.51 16.97 4.90
CA ILE A 213 -10.15 15.71 4.49
C ILE A 213 -11.67 15.80 4.31
N GLU A 214 -12.31 16.81 4.90
CA GLU A 214 -13.77 16.97 4.97
C GLU A 214 -14.47 16.76 3.64
N LEU A 215 -14.00 17.40 2.56
CA LEU A 215 -14.60 17.25 1.24
C LEU A 215 -14.45 15.84 0.65
N PHE A 216 -13.37 15.11 0.96
CA PHE A 216 -13.26 13.71 0.53
C PHE A 216 -14.29 12.83 1.24
N LEU A 217 -14.52 13.05 2.54
CA LEU A 217 -15.54 12.33 3.31
C LEU A 217 -16.95 12.63 2.79
N GLU A 218 -17.26 13.89 2.52
CA GLU A 218 -18.55 14.29 1.94
C GLU A 218 -18.76 13.66 0.55
N HIS A 219 -17.70 13.57 -0.26
CA HIS A 219 -17.78 12.89 -1.54
C HIS A 219 -17.96 11.38 -1.38
N ILE A 220 -17.41 10.74 -0.33
CA ILE A 220 -17.67 9.33 -0.03
C ILE A 220 -19.14 9.11 0.34
N ASP A 221 -19.71 9.97 1.19
CA ASP A 221 -21.15 9.92 1.50
C ASP A 221 -22.01 10.12 0.25
N GLU A 222 -21.62 11.05 -0.63
CA GLU A 222 -22.30 11.26 -1.92
C GLU A 222 -22.17 10.04 -2.85
N MET A 223 -21.02 9.34 -2.86
CA MET A 223 -20.87 8.09 -3.61
C MET A 223 -21.82 7.00 -3.10
N ILE A 224 -22.02 6.90 -1.79
CA ILE A 224 -22.96 5.95 -1.18
C ILE A 224 -24.40 6.29 -1.55
N GLU A 225 -24.77 7.57 -1.59
CA GLU A 225 -26.14 7.99 -1.88
C GLU A 225 -26.47 7.94 -3.38
N LYS A 226 -25.56 8.43 -4.24
CA LYS A 226 -25.86 8.74 -5.66
C LYS A 226 -25.10 7.87 -6.64
N GLY A 227 -24.10 7.14 -6.17
CA GLY A 227 -23.21 6.30 -6.97
C GLY A 227 -21.85 6.95 -7.27
N VAL A 228 -20.85 6.09 -7.44
CA VAL A 228 -19.45 6.49 -7.64
C VAL A 228 -19.26 7.34 -8.89
N GLN A 229 -19.62 6.83 -10.08
CA GLN A 229 -19.33 7.52 -11.35
C GLN A 229 -19.92 8.93 -11.40
N LYS A 230 -21.18 9.11 -10.97
CA LYS A 230 -21.84 10.42 -10.93
C LYS A 230 -21.08 11.41 -10.04
N THR A 231 -20.57 10.93 -8.90
CA THR A 231 -19.79 11.74 -7.96
C THR A 231 -18.42 12.09 -8.54
N LEU A 232 -17.74 11.11 -9.15
CA LEU A 232 -16.44 11.32 -9.79
C LEU A 232 -16.53 12.34 -10.93
N GLU A 233 -17.57 12.28 -11.76
CA GLU A 233 -17.83 13.23 -12.85
C GLU A 233 -18.17 14.62 -12.34
N LYS A 234 -19.10 14.72 -11.38
CA LYS A 234 -19.54 15.99 -10.78
C LYS A 234 -18.37 16.79 -10.21
N HIS A 235 -17.48 16.11 -9.47
CA HIS A 235 -16.34 16.75 -8.79
C HIS A 235 -15.04 16.70 -9.60
N ARG A 236 -15.10 16.18 -10.83
CA ARG A 236 -13.99 16.14 -11.80
C ARG A 236 -12.76 15.40 -11.25
N TYR A 237 -12.97 14.25 -10.62
CA TYR A 237 -11.89 13.39 -10.16
C TYR A 237 -11.06 12.84 -11.32
N HIS A 238 -9.74 12.90 -11.18
CA HIS A 238 -8.82 12.47 -12.23
C HIS A 238 -7.61 11.68 -11.72
N CYS A 239 -7.09 10.82 -12.60
CA CYS A 239 -5.77 10.20 -12.54
C CYS A 239 -4.90 10.78 -13.66
N TYR A 240 -3.59 10.53 -13.58
CA TYR A 240 -2.71 10.79 -14.73
C TYR A 240 -2.84 9.72 -15.81
N GLU A 241 -3.09 8.47 -15.41
CA GLU A 241 -3.27 7.33 -16.30
C GLU A 241 -4.73 6.89 -16.29
N ASP A 242 -5.33 6.70 -17.47
CA ASP A 242 -6.72 6.23 -17.60
C ASP A 242 -6.92 4.83 -17.00
N ARG A 243 -5.86 4.01 -17.05
CA ARG A 243 -5.85 2.67 -16.45
C ARG A 243 -6.06 2.72 -14.93
N ASP A 244 -5.39 3.66 -14.25
CA ASP A 244 -5.58 3.86 -12.81
C ASP A 244 -7.01 4.30 -12.53
N ARG A 245 -7.56 5.19 -13.36
CA ARG A 245 -8.95 5.63 -13.21
C ARG A 245 -9.93 4.46 -13.24
N GLN A 246 -9.78 3.55 -14.20
CA GLN A 246 -10.64 2.36 -14.28
C GLN A 246 -10.44 1.47 -13.05
N TYR A 247 -9.19 1.16 -12.70
CA TYR A 247 -8.85 0.30 -11.56
C TYR A 247 -9.41 0.83 -10.24
N LEU A 248 -9.28 2.12 -9.97
CA LEU A 248 -9.78 2.77 -8.76
C LEU A 248 -11.30 2.88 -8.75
N THR A 249 -11.92 3.14 -9.90
CA THR A 249 -13.40 3.17 -10.01
C THR A 249 -13.99 1.80 -9.65
N SER A 250 -13.39 0.71 -10.14
CA SER A 250 -13.82 -0.66 -9.78
C SER A 250 -13.78 -0.91 -8.27
N TRP A 251 -12.70 -0.49 -7.61
CA TRP A 251 -12.59 -0.63 -6.16
C TRP A 251 -13.59 0.23 -5.39
N LEU A 252 -13.71 1.52 -5.75
CA LEU A 252 -14.66 2.43 -5.12
C LEU A 252 -16.09 1.94 -5.22
N GLU A 253 -16.51 1.46 -6.40
CA GLU A 253 -17.86 0.92 -6.58
C GLU A 253 -18.09 -0.33 -5.75
N LEU A 254 -17.10 -1.21 -5.66
CA LEU A 254 -17.21 -2.41 -4.83
C LEU A 254 -17.32 -2.07 -3.33
N LEU A 255 -16.50 -1.14 -2.83
CA LEU A 255 -16.57 -0.65 -1.44
C LEU A 255 -17.94 -0.04 -1.14
N VAL A 256 -18.44 0.83 -2.03
CA VAL A 256 -19.75 1.46 -1.89
C VAL A 256 -20.87 0.43 -1.92
N LEU A 257 -20.80 -0.58 -2.80
CA LEU A 257 -21.79 -1.65 -2.84
C LEU A 257 -21.83 -2.43 -1.53
N PHE A 258 -20.68 -2.80 -0.95
CA PHE A 258 -20.65 -3.47 0.35
C PHE A 258 -21.31 -2.62 1.45
N GLN A 259 -21.05 -1.32 1.46
CA GLN A 259 -21.66 -0.40 2.41
C GLN A 259 -23.18 -0.29 2.22
N GLN A 260 -23.67 -0.17 0.98
CA GLN A 260 -25.10 -0.10 0.66
C GLN A 260 -25.83 -1.39 1.04
N LEU A 261 -25.20 -2.54 0.83
CA LEU A 261 -25.71 -3.87 1.18
C LEU A 261 -25.57 -4.20 2.68
N LYS A 262 -24.93 -3.32 3.46
CA LYS A 262 -24.65 -3.51 4.89
C LYS A 262 -23.94 -4.83 5.17
N VAL A 263 -22.99 -5.19 4.30
CA VAL A 263 -22.16 -6.37 4.51
C VAL A 263 -21.31 -6.16 5.76
N ASP A 264 -21.25 -7.19 6.61
CA ASP A 264 -20.44 -7.16 7.83
C ASP A 264 -18.98 -6.80 7.52
N ILE A 265 -18.39 -5.94 8.34
CA ILE A 265 -17.06 -5.38 8.09
C ILE A 265 -15.96 -6.44 8.06
N ASP A 266 -16.07 -7.50 8.86
CA ASP A 266 -15.09 -8.58 8.87
C ASP A 266 -15.21 -9.42 7.60
N LEU A 267 -16.43 -9.63 7.09
CA LEU A 267 -16.66 -10.24 5.79
C LEU A 267 -16.13 -9.37 4.64
N VAL A 268 -16.35 -8.05 4.67
CA VAL A 268 -15.77 -7.12 3.70
C VAL A 268 -14.25 -7.24 3.69
N ARG A 269 -13.59 -7.18 4.85
CA ARG A 269 -12.13 -7.28 4.94
C ARG A 269 -11.63 -8.64 4.43
N MET A 270 -12.33 -9.72 4.72
CA MET A 270 -11.98 -11.05 4.22
C MET A 270 -12.09 -11.15 2.70
N ILE A 271 -13.15 -10.61 2.10
CA ILE A 271 -13.31 -10.57 0.63
C ILE A 271 -12.22 -9.71 -0.01
N MET A 272 -12.00 -8.52 0.53
CA MET A 272 -10.99 -7.58 0.04
C MET A 272 -9.58 -8.18 0.14
N ASP A 273 -9.25 -8.86 1.24
CA ASP A 273 -7.99 -9.60 1.39
C ASP A 273 -7.87 -10.66 0.28
N ASN A 274 -8.88 -11.52 0.11
CA ASN A 274 -8.85 -12.53 -0.96
C ASN A 274 -8.63 -11.91 -2.33
N MET A 275 -9.30 -10.80 -2.67
CA MET A 275 -9.11 -10.12 -3.95
C MET A 275 -7.74 -9.43 -4.12
N THR A 276 -7.12 -9.04 -3.01
CA THR A 276 -5.83 -8.36 -2.97
C THR A 276 -4.70 -9.38 -3.15
N TRP A 277 -4.80 -10.52 -2.47
CA TRP A 277 -3.75 -11.55 -2.42
C TRP A 277 -3.92 -12.65 -3.46
N SER A 278 -5.13 -12.88 -3.95
CA SER A 278 -5.44 -13.84 -5.00
C SER A 278 -5.77 -13.13 -6.30
N ASP A 279 -5.20 -13.62 -7.40
CA ASP A 279 -5.61 -13.21 -8.75
C ASP A 279 -6.90 -13.92 -9.21
N ALA A 280 -7.61 -14.56 -8.28
CA ALA A 280 -8.88 -15.22 -8.56
C ALA A 280 -9.85 -14.26 -9.23
N GLY A 281 -10.35 -14.68 -10.40
CA GLY A 281 -11.37 -13.96 -11.14
C GLY A 281 -12.74 -13.97 -10.45
N SER A 282 -12.96 -14.96 -9.58
CA SER A 282 -14.18 -15.13 -8.82
C SER A 282 -13.92 -15.56 -7.38
N LEU A 283 -14.87 -15.22 -6.50
CA LEU A 283 -14.89 -15.63 -5.10
C LEU A 283 -16.31 -16.05 -4.73
N THR A 284 -16.46 -17.21 -4.09
CA THR A 284 -17.73 -17.66 -3.54
C THR A 284 -17.58 -17.88 -2.03
N TYR A 285 -18.51 -17.35 -1.24
CA TYR A 285 -18.50 -17.51 0.21
C TYR A 285 -19.84 -18.06 0.70
N LEU A 286 -19.81 -19.33 1.16
CA LEU A 286 -20.92 -20.06 1.78
C LEU A 286 -22.26 -20.01 1.02
N GLY A 287 -22.23 -19.83 -0.31
CA GLY A 287 -23.43 -19.65 -1.14
C GLY A 287 -24.21 -18.35 -0.88
N LEU A 288 -23.74 -17.50 0.04
CA LEU A 288 -24.35 -16.21 0.38
C LEU A 288 -23.82 -15.09 -0.50
N LEU A 289 -22.59 -15.24 -0.98
CA LEU A 289 -21.91 -14.24 -1.80
C LEU A 289 -21.16 -14.91 -2.95
N GLU A 290 -21.32 -14.35 -4.15
CA GLU A 290 -20.53 -14.66 -5.33
C GLU A 290 -20.04 -13.35 -5.96
N LEU A 291 -18.73 -13.18 -6.09
CA LEU A 291 -18.12 -12.01 -6.68
C LEU A 291 -17.33 -12.43 -7.92
N ASN A 292 -17.61 -11.81 -9.07
CA ASN A 292 -16.86 -11.98 -10.31
C ASN A 292 -16.21 -10.66 -10.71
N ARG A 293 -14.92 -10.48 -10.35
CA ARG A 293 -14.22 -9.19 -10.45
C ARG A 293 -14.04 -8.70 -11.89
N TYR A 294 -13.79 -9.62 -12.82
CA TYR A 294 -13.53 -9.29 -14.22
C TYR A 294 -14.81 -9.16 -15.05
N GLU A 295 -15.93 -9.59 -14.50
CA GLU A 295 -17.27 -9.36 -15.07
C GLU A 295 -17.96 -8.16 -14.43
N GLY A 296 -17.46 -7.69 -13.28
CA GLY A 296 -18.07 -6.59 -12.55
C GLY A 296 -19.42 -6.98 -11.95
N SER A 297 -19.53 -8.18 -11.37
CA SER A 297 -20.78 -8.62 -10.74
C SER A 297 -20.58 -9.15 -9.32
N LEU A 298 -21.56 -8.87 -8.46
CA LEU A 298 -21.66 -9.33 -7.08
C LEU A 298 -23.07 -9.86 -6.86
N THR A 299 -23.22 -11.15 -6.59
CA THR A 299 -24.47 -11.72 -6.08
C THR A 299 -24.38 -11.79 -4.56
N TYR A 300 -25.32 -11.18 -3.84
CA TYR A 300 -25.38 -11.22 -2.39
C TYR A 300 -26.81 -11.56 -1.94
N LEU A 301 -26.94 -12.62 -1.13
CA LEU A 301 -28.25 -13.14 -0.67
C LEU A 301 -29.26 -13.41 -1.81
N GLY A 302 -28.74 -13.78 -2.99
CA GLY A 302 -29.54 -14.08 -4.19
C GLY A 302 -29.75 -12.89 -5.13
N ASP A 303 -29.51 -11.65 -4.67
CA ASP A 303 -29.65 -10.45 -5.49
C ASP A 303 -28.35 -10.14 -6.24
N LYS A 304 -28.47 -9.88 -7.55
CA LYS A 304 -27.32 -9.56 -8.41
C LYS A 304 -27.14 -8.06 -8.57
N HIS A 305 -25.93 -7.60 -8.28
CA HIS A 305 -25.45 -6.24 -8.41
C HIS A 305 -24.32 -6.17 -9.43
N THR A 306 -24.13 -5.00 -10.04
CA THR A 306 -23.06 -4.76 -11.02
C THR A 306 -22.19 -3.57 -10.60
N PHE A 307 -20.93 -3.63 -11.00
CA PHE A 307 -19.93 -2.57 -10.86
C PHE A 307 -18.97 -2.61 -12.06
N THR A 308 -18.11 -1.60 -12.16
CA THR A 308 -17.10 -1.48 -13.21
C THR A 308 -16.12 -2.65 -13.12
N PRO A 309 -16.01 -3.49 -14.16
CA PRO A 309 -15.11 -4.64 -14.12
C PRO A 309 -13.66 -4.21 -13.90
N PHE A 310 -12.94 -4.99 -13.08
CA PHE A 310 -11.52 -4.76 -12.85
C PHE A 310 -10.74 -4.96 -14.16
N PRO A 311 -9.74 -4.10 -14.46
CA PRO A 311 -8.88 -4.34 -15.60
C PRO A 311 -8.09 -5.64 -15.39
N LYS A 312 -8.05 -6.50 -16.41
CA LYS A 312 -7.12 -7.63 -16.44
C LYS A 312 -5.71 -7.07 -16.57
N TRP A 313 -4.92 -7.17 -15.51
CA TRP A 313 -3.51 -6.89 -15.59
C TRP A 313 -2.93 -8.01 -16.46
N MET A 314 -2.72 -7.74 -17.75
CA MET A 314 -2.12 -8.73 -18.62
C MET A 314 -0.85 -9.24 -17.96
N THR A 315 -0.82 -10.51 -17.55
CA THR A 315 0.42 -11.27 -17.51
C THR A 315 1.03 -11.07 -18.87
N GLN A 316 2.05 -10.21 -18.98
CA GLN A 316 2.77 -10.05 -20.23
C GLN A 316 3.15 -11.45 -20.67
N LYS A 317 2.52 -11.93 -21.75
CA LYS A 317 2.99 -13.13 -22.42
C LYS A 317 4.46 -12.86 -22.70
N LYS A 318 5.34 -13.69 -22.15
CA LYS A 318 6.70 -13.84 -22.65
C LYS A 318 6.57 -14.26 -24.12
N THR A 319 6.43 -13.30 -25.03
CA THR A 319 6.79 -13.51 -26.42
C THR A 319 8.30 -13.65 -26.41
N LYS A 320 8.76 -14.88 -26.21
CA LYS A 320 10.07 -15.32 -26.69
C LYS A 320 10.03 -15.13 -28.21
N ASN A 321 10.80 -14.18 -28.71
CA ASN A 321 11.38 -14.27 -30.04
C ASN A 321 12.86 -14.55 -29.87
#